data_AF-T2BNX7-F1
#
_entry.id   AF-T2BNX7-F1
#
_cell.length_a   1.000
_cell.length_b   1.000
_cell.length_c   1.000
_cell.angle_alpha   90.00
_cell.angle_beta   90.00
_cell.angle_gamma   90.00
#
_symmetry.space_group_name_H-M   'P 1'
#
loop_
_entity.id
_entity.type
_entity.pdbx_description
1 polymer ?
#
loop_
_entity_poly.entity_id
_entity_poly.type
_entity_poly.pdbx_seq_one_letter_code
_entity_poly.pdbx_strand_id
1 'polypeptide(L)'
;MGFRRFLASLLCVSKAQADTDSILPITKDFITSSSSISSASTASMRTSNRSQQILDKASGRAMVIQEFISSEETYVNLLEEFDDIYIQSACAPLTFGTGGKLSREVTLDTALTPDERRTMFNGLQEILSLHRKLVLPKFFAATQVLLTQGDDRDGLRSTHAAFEVCQVICKFADLFKMYSAYSATCDNATAKLTQWTNRADMVRQDKNRVQAYLAKCKVNKKHSQINMTGYLLLPVQRLTRYKMLLEQLEKYTPAPPTGTRDYIGEALARISAILVYVNDYKRDLDARSRLCHWADQISSVGPSPLVQPHRTLIREGPVNFIARGALPQNTSRTLKHRHVDESKRSIGTVNKMCMAILCQDLLVLVDNVANKQKGKLELVDVVRLSAMGKARVEWGNVVVFEAYDVSYYLQADDQEIAQGWVDAINKSTRS
;
A
#
# COMPACT_ATOMS: atom_id res chain seq x y z
N MET A 1 -4.68 -13.66 15.13
CA MET A 1 -3.42 -12.89 14.94
C MET A 1 -3.21 -12.31 13.52
N GLY A 2 -4.18 -12.34 12.60
CA GLY A 2 -3.96 -11.90 11.20
C GLY A 2 -4.25 -10.42 10.87
N PHE A 3 -5.10 -9.73 11.63
CA PHE A 3 -5.61 -8.40 11.27
C PHE A 3 -4.61 -7.25 11.50
N ARG A 4 -3.83 -7.29 12.60
CA ARG A 4 -2.79 -6.28 12.89
C ARG A 4 -1.58 -6.37 11.97
N ARG A 5 -1.21 -7.58 11.51
CA ARG A 5 -0.08 -7.79 10.58
C ARG A 5 -0.40 -7.38 9.15
N PHE A 6 -1.66 -7.54 8.71
CA PHE A 6 -2.06 -7.16 7.35
C PHE A 6 -2.19 -5.64 7.19
N LEU A 7 -2.75 -4.93 8.18
CA LEU A 7 -2.76 -3.46 8.18
C LEU A 7 -1.35 -2.85 8.32
N ALA A 8 -0.47 -3.46 9.11
CA ALA A 8 0.94 -3.06 9.19
C ALA A 8 1.71 -3.28 7.86
N SER A 9 1.26 -4.21 7.01
CA SER A 9 1.86 -4.45 5.69
C SER A 9 1.40 -3.44 4.62
N LEU A 10 0.22 -2.83 4.77
CA LEU A 10 -0.30 -1.79 3.86
C LEU A 10 0.06 -0.36 4.33
N LEU A 11 0.37 -0.21 5.62
CA LEU A 11 0.76 1.04 6.25
C LEU A 11 2.17 0.89 6.82
N CYS A 12 3.18 0.87 5.94
CA CYS A 12 4.56 1.09 6.37
C CYS A 12 4.74 2.59 6.68
N VAL A 13 4.12 3.06 7.77
CA VAL A 13 4.34 4.38 8.34
C VAL A 13 5.22 4.20 9.57
N SER A 14 6.39 4.83 9.53
CA SER A 14 7.37 4.90 10.61
C SER A 14 6.72 5.31 11.93
N LYS A 15 7.16 4.66 13.01
CA LYS A 15 6.78 4.92 14.41
C LYS A 15 6.73 6.42 14.71
N ALA A 16 5.54 6.95 14.93
CA ALA A 16 5.30 8.12 15.75
C ALA A 16 4.24 7.75 16.79
N GLN A 17 4.67 7.74 18.05
CA GLN A 17 3.91 7.33 19.21
C GLN A 17 3.06 8.53 19.66
N ALA A 18 1.75 8.46 19.49
CA ALA A 18 0.80 9.38 20.13
C ALA A 18 -0.55 8.66 20.28
N ASP A 19 -1.08 8.73 21.50
CA ASP A 19 -2.27 8.05 22.00
C ASP A 19 -3.46 8.12 21.03
N THR A 20 -4.02 6.96 20.70
CA THR A 20 -5.33 6.85 20.04
C THR A 20 -6.07 5.69 20.68
N ASP A 21 -6.61 5.93 21.87
CA ASP A 21 -7.67 5.11 22.42
C ASP A 21 -8.99 5.45 21.73
N SER A 22 -9.72 4.39 21.40
CA SER A 22 -11.16 4.33 21.10
C SER A 22 -11.73 5.30 20.06
N ILE A 23 -11.88 4.84 18.81
CA ILE A 23 -13.14 4.85 18.04
C ILE A 23 -12.98 3.80 16.92
N LEU A 24 -13.48 2.59 17.18
CA LEU A 24 -13.91 1.64 16.15
C LEU A 24 -15.38 1.35 16.44
N PRO A 25 -16.29 1.43 15.47
CA PRO A 25 -17.64 0.92 15.68
C PRO A 25 -17.57 -0.59 15.94
N ILE A 26 -17.95 -0.95 17.15
CA ILE A 26 -18.02 -2.31 17.69
C ILE A 26 -19.01 -3.10 16.83
N THR A 27 -18.50 -3.99 15.98
CA THR A 27 -19.31 -5.10 15.45
C THR A 27 -19.43 -6.14 16.56
N LYS A 28 -20.64 -6.35 17.07
CA LYS A 28 -20.96 -7.34 18.10
C LYS A 28 -20.53 -8.73 17.62
N ASP A 29 -19.52 -9.30 18.28
CA ASP A 29 -19.16 -10.71 18.16
C ASP A 29 -20.25 -11.58 18.79
N PHE A 30 -20.92 -12.39 17.97
CA PHE A 30 -21.71 -13.53 18.44
C PHE A 30 -20.79 -14.77 18.39
N ILE A 31 -20.22 -15.12 19.54
CA ILE A 31 -19.66 -16.45 19.78
C ILE A 31 -20.74 -17.25 20.51
N THR A 32 -21.20 -18.36 19.94
CA THR A 32 -22.00 -19.33 20.68
C THR A 32 -21.39 -20.73 20.50
N SER A 33 -20.74 -21.16 21.59
CA SER A 33 -20.84 -22.47 22.23
C SER A 33 -20.88 -23.71 21.34
N SER A 34 -19.74 -24.38 21.20
CA SER A 34 -19.66 -25.79 20.82
C SER A 34 -20.06 -26.68 22.01
N SER A 35 -21.17 -27.41 21.89
CA SER A 35 -21.54 -28.50 22.79
C SER A 35 -21.45 -29.84 22.05
N SER A 36 -20.56 -30.69 22.53
CA SER A 36 -20.37 -32.08 22.10
C SER A 36 -21.43 -33.01 22.69
N ILE A 37 -22.15 -33.76 21.86
CA ILE A 37 -22.91 -34.97 22.28
C ILE A 37 -22.74 -36.09 21.24
N SER A 38 -22.43 -37.27 21.77
CA SER A 38 -22.15 -38.52 21.08
C SER A 38 -23.40 -39.22 20.50
N SER A 39 -23.10 -40.10 19.55
CA SER A 39 -23.92 -40.88 18.62
C SER A 39 -24.94 -41.88 19.19
N ALA A 40 -26.14 -41.95 18.57
CA ALA A 40 -26.71 -43.17 17.95
C ALA A 40 -28.15 -42.94 17.40
N SER A 41 -28.31 -42.58 16.11
CA SER A 41 -29.49 -42.92 15.27
C SER A 41 -29.23 -42.57 13.79
N THR A 42 -28.75 -43.52 12.99
CA THR A 42 -27.89 -43.22 11.82
C THR A 42 -28.59 -42.92 10.49
N ALA A 43 -29.91 -43.05 10.35
CA ALA A 43 -30.61 -42.74 9.08
C ALA A 43 -31.51 -41.48 9.19
N SER A 44 -32.39 -41.44 10.19
CA SER A 44 -33.28 -40.29 10.43
C SER A 44 -32.53 -39.06 10.98
N MET A 45 -31.48 -39.25 11.80
CA MET A 45 -30.65 -38.11 12.22
C MET A 45 -29.68 -37.62 11.15
N ARG A 46 -29.31 -38.46 10.17
CA ARG A 46 -28.47 -38.03 9.04
C ARG A 46 -29.23 -37.11 8.10
N THR A 47 -30.51 -37.40 7.84
CA THR A 47 -31.37 -36.53 7.03
C THR A 47 -31.71 -35.24 7.79
N SER A 48 -32.04 -35.30 9.08
CA SER A 48 -32.26 -34.10 9.89
C SER A 48 -31.01 -33.22 10.01
N ASN A 49 -29.83 -33.80 10.22
CA ASN A 49 -28.57 -33.06 10.28
C ASN A 49 -28.21 -32.42 8.94
N ARG A 50 -28.49 -33.09 7.81
CA ARG A 50 -28.23 -32.52 6.48
C ARG A 50 -29.17 -31.37 6.17
N SER A 51 -30.46 -31.50 6.48
CA SER A 51 -31.45 -30.43 6.32
C SER A 51 -31.12 -29.22 7.20
N GLN A 52 -30.72 -29.46 8.45
CA GLN A 52 -30.31 -28.40 9.37
C GLN A 52 -29.04 -27.70 8.87
N GLN A 53 -28.04 -28.45 8.39
CA GLN A 53 -26.81 -27.86 7.84
C GLN A 53 -27.05 -27.02 6.59
N ILE A 54 -28.02 -27.40 5.74
CA ILE A 54 -28.41 -26.59 4.57
C ILE A 54 -29.04 -25.27 5.03
N LEU A 55 -29.95 -25.33 6.00
CA LEU A 55 -30.61 -24.15 6.57
C LEU A 55 -29.60 -23.21 7.27
N ASP A 56 -28.65 -23.77 8.02
CA ASP A 56 -27.62 -23.00 8.72
C ASP A 56 -26.69 -22.28 7.72
N LYS A 57 -26.28 -22.97 6.64
CA LYS A 57 -25.50 -22.36 5.56
C LYS A 57 -26.28 -21.29 4.80
N ALA A 58 -27.56 -21.53 4.53
CA ALA A 58 -28.47 -20.58 3.89
C ALA A 58 -28.63 -19.30 4.72
N SER A 59 -28.88 -19.45 6.02
CA SER A 59 -28.94 -18.35 6.99
C SER A 59 -27.60 -17.60 7.05
N GLY A 60 -26.47 -18.31 7.12
CA GLY A 60 -25.13 -17.72 7.08
C GLY A 60 -24.89 -16.88 5.82
N ARG A 61 -25.26 -17.38 4.63
CA ARG A 61 -25.18 -16.60 3.38
C ARG A 61 -26.05 -15.34 3.44
N ALA A 62 -27.30 -15.46 3.88
CA ALA A 62 -28.21 -14.33 3.96
C ALA A 62 -27.68 -13.23 4.89
N MET A 63 -27.08 -13.60 6.03
CA MET A 63 -26.44 -12.64 6.94
C MET A 63 -25.24 -11.95 6.30
N VAL A 64 -24.36 -12.69 5.62
CA VAL A 64 -23.20 -12.10 4.92
C VAL A 64 -23.64 -11.15 3.81
N ILE A 65 -24.68 -11.51 3.04
CA ILE A 65 -25.25 -10.66 1.99
C ILE A 65 -25.86 -9.39 2.57
N GLN A 66 -26.63 -9.51 3.67
CA GLN A 66 -27.17 -8.36 4.39
C GLN A 66 -26.07 -7.41 4.85
N GLU A 67 -24.99 -7.95 5.41
CA GLU A 67 -23.82 -7.18 5.83
C GLU A 67 -23.08 -6.52 4.66
N PHE A 68 -23.07 -7.18 3.49
CA PHE A 68 -22.48 -6.63 2.27
C PHE A 68 -23.16 -5.31 1.89
N ILE A 69 -24.49 -5.31 1.89
CA ILE A 69 -25.32 -4.17 1.48
C ILE A 69 -25.35 -3.11 2.58
N SER A 70 -25.60 -3.49 3.83
CA SER A 70 -25.69 -2.54 4.95
C SER A 70 -24.38 -1.78 5.12
N SER A 71 -23.25 -2.48 4.98
CA SER A 71 -21.94 -1.85 5.07
C SER A 71 -21.59 -1.03 3.84
N GLU A 72 -22.14 -1.34 2.66
CA GLU A 72 -22.01 -0.50 1.45
C GLU A 72 -22.79 0.80 1.60
N GLU A 73 -24.04 0.71 2.04
CA GLU A 73 -24.89 1.87 2.30
C GLU A 73 -24.27 2.78 3.35
N THR A 74 -23.80 2.20 4.46
CA THR A 74 -23.08 2.94 5.50
C THR A 74 -21.82 3.60 4.94
N TYR A 75 -21.05 2.89 4.11
CA TYR A 75 -19.85 3.45 3.49
C TYR A 75 -20.16 4.64 2.58
N VAL A 76 -21.17 4.53 1.71
CA VAL A 76 -21.60 5.62 0.83
C VAL A 76 -22.07 6.82 1.64
N ASN A 77 -22.91 6.60 2.66
CA ASN A 77 -23.38 7.66 3.54
C ASN A 77 -22.21 8.38 4.23
N LEU A 78 -21.22 7.65 4.72
CA LEU A 78 -20.02 8.25 5.33
C LEU A 78 -19.18 9.05 4.33
N LEU A 79 -19.08 8.60 3.08
CA LEU A 79 -18.40 9.38 2.03
C LEU A 79 -19.15 10.66 1.66
N GLU A 80 -20.47 10.64 1.66
CA GLU A 80 -21.30 11.85 1.46
C GLU A 80 -21.14 12.82 2.63
N GLU A 81 -21.13 12.32 3.87
CA GLU A 81 -20.83 13.15 5.03
C GLU A 81 -19.43 13.74 4.95
N PHE A 82 -18.45 12.98 4.43
CA PHE A 82 -17.11 13.50 4.22
C PHE A 82 -17.09 14.65 3.20
N ASP A 83 -17.81 14.49 2.09
CA ASP A 83 -17.96 15.53 1.08
C ASP A 83 -18.60 16.80 1.65
N ASP A 84 -19.75 16.66 2.31
CA ASP A 84 -20.51 17.77 2.88
C ASP A 84 -19.74 18.51 3.97
N ILE A 85 -19.12 17.78 4.90
CA ILE A 85 -18.45 18.37 6.08
C ILE A 85 -17.15 19.05 5.66
N TYR A 86 -16.34 18.41 4.81
CA TYR A 86 -14.95 18.84 4.60
C TYR A 86 -14.68 19.37 3.20
N ILE A 87 -15.15 18.71 2.14
CA ILE A 87 -14.80 19.09 0.75
C ILE A 87 -15.59 20.33 0.34
N GLN A 88 -16.90 20.35 0.55
CA GLN A 88 -17.72 21.53 0.29
C GLN A 88 -17.29 22.71 1.15
N SER A 89 -17.03 22.46 2.44
CA SER A 89 -16.48 23.49 3.35
C SER A 89 -15.12 24.03 2.91
N ALA A 90 -14.29 23.23 2.22
CA ALA A 90 -12.99 23.65 1.71
C ALA A 90 -13.11 24.60 0.50
N CYS A 91 -14.17 24.42 -0.29
CA CYS A 91 -14.51 25.26 -1.43
C CYS A 91 -15.35 26.48 -1.03
N ALA A 92 -16.02 26.45 0.13
CA ALA A 92 -16.86 27.54 0.60
C ALA A 92 -16.03 28.75 1.09
N PRO A 93 -16.61 29.96 1.08
CA PRO A 93 -16.00 31.13 1.68
C PRO A 93 -15.72 30.95 3.17
N LEU A 94 -14.64 31.58 3.63
CA LEU A 94 -14.21 31.55 5.02
C LEU A 94 -13.86 32.95 5.50
N THR A 95 -14.54 33.38 6.56
CA THR A 95 -14.19 34.59 7.31
C THR A 95 -13.48 34.19 8.60
N PHE A 96 -12.32 34.80 8.86
CA PHE A 96 -11.56 34.59 10.09
C PHE A 96 -10.81 35.85 10.52
N GLY A 97 -10.58 36.00 11.83
CA GLY A 97 -9.83 37.12 12.39
C GLY A 97 -8.32 36.88 12.41
N THR A 98 -7.53 37.94 12.26
CA THR A 98 -6.05 37.86 12.29
C THR A 98 -5.42 37.78 13.70
N GLY A 99 -6.21 37.87 14.77
CA GLY A 99 -5.75 37.79 16.16
C GLY A 99 -5.22 39.12 16.71
N GLY A 100 -5.84 39.62 17.79
CA GLY A 100 -5.56 40.93 18.42
C GLY A 100 -6.86 41.69 18.77
N LYS A 101 -6.82 42.60 19.76
CA LYS A 101 -8.00 43.35 20.26
C LYS A 101 -8.64 44.31 19.22
N LEU A 102 -7.96 44.60 18.12
CA LEU A 102 -8.47 45.29 16.91
C LEU A 102 -8.23 44.41 15.67
N SER A 103 -8.80 43.21 15.61
CA SER A 103 -8.60 42.32 14.46
C SER A 103 -9.49 42.73 13.28
N ARG A 104 -8.89 42.98 12.11
CA ARG A 104 -9.61 43.10 10.84
C ARG A 104 -10.07 41.71 10.41
N GLU A 105 -11.37 41.53 10.16
CA GLU A 105 -11.88 40.29 9.57
C GLU A 105 -11.34 40.14 8.15
N VAL A 106 -10.81 38.96 7.85
CA VAL A 106 -10.36 38.59 6.51
C VAL A 106 -11.35 37.57 5.97
N THR A 107 -12.00 37.91 4.88
CA THR A 107 -12.87 37.00 4.13
C THR A 107 -12.12 36.52 2.90
N LEU A 108 -12.05 35.19 2.74
CA LEU A 108 -11.53 34.54 1.55
C LEU A 108 -12.66 33.85 0.81
N ASP A 109 -12.60 33.89 -0.52
CA ASP A 109 -13.59 33.24 -1.40
C ASP A 109 -13.59 31.71 -1.23
N THR A 110 -12.45 31.13 -0.87
CA THR A 110 -12.31 29.69 -0.59
C THR A 110 -11.50 29.46 0.69
N ALA A 111 -11.94 28.53 1.54
CA ALA A 111 -11.26 28.19 2.78
C ALA A 111 -9.85 27.59 2.58
N LEU A 112 -9.70 26.70 1.60
CA LEU A 112 -8.43 26.07 1.23
C LEU A 112 -7.98 26.47 -0.18
N THR A 113 -6.67 26.51 -0.43
CA THR A 113 -6.13 26.76 -1.77
C THR A 113 -6.40 25.58 -2.71
N PRO A 114 -6.39 25.77 -4.05
CA PRO A 114 -6.58 24.67 -5.00
C PRO A 114 -5.59 23.52 -4.80
N ASP A 115 -4.32 23.83 -4.48
CA ASP A 115 -3.29 22.82 -4.24
C ASP A 115 -3.48 22.09 -2.92
N GLU A 116 -3.95 22.77 -1.87
CA GLU A 116 -4.36 22.13 -0.62
C GLU A 116 -5.51 21.16 -0.85
N ARG A 117 -6.55 21.57 -1.57
CA ARG A 117 -7.70 20.69 -1.89
C ARG A 117 -7.26 19.48 -2.70
N ARG A 118 -6.42 19.67 -3.72
CA ARG A 118 -5.87 18.57 -4.51
C ARG A 118 -5.04 17.63 -3.65
N THR A 119 -4.22 18.15 -2.74
CA THR A 119 -3.42 17.30 -1.85
C THR A 119 -4.29 16.47 -0.90
N MET A 120 -5.38 17.07 -0.40
CA MET A 120 -6.22 16.46 0.65
C MET A 120 -7.28 15.50 0.11
N PHE A 121 -7.89 15.79 -1.05
CA PHE A 121 -9.16 15.18 -1.46
C PHE A 121 -9.16 14.60 -2.90
N ASN A 122 -8.01 14.54 -3.57
CA ASN A 122 -7.91 14.00 -4.93
C ASN A 122 -8.39 12.54 -5.03
N GLY A 123 -9.17 12.22 -6.07
CA GLY A 123 -9.70 10.88 -6.31
C GLY A 123 -10.93 10.49 -5.48
N LEU A 124 -11.31 11.29 -4.49
CA LEU A 124 -12.41 10.97 -3.57
C LEU A 124 -13.78 11.11 -4.21
N GLN A 125 -13.97 12.13 -5.04
CA GLN A 125 -15.24 12.38 -5.75
C GLN A 125 -15.55 11.27 -6.74
N GLU A 126 -14.51 10.77 -7.41
CA GLU A 126 -14.60 9.69 -8.36
C GLU A 126 -14.98 8.38 -7.63
N ILE A 127 -14.39 8.11 -6.47
CA ILE A 127 -14.76 6.96 -5.63
C ILE A 127 -16.20 7.09 -5.13
N LEU A 128 -16.59 8.25 -4.59
CA LEU A 128 -17.97 8.48 -4.14
C LEU A 128 -18.96 8.29 -5.30
N SER A 129 -18.67 8.85 -6.47
CA SER A 129 -19.53 8.71 -7.65
C SER A 129 -19.62 7.26 -8.13
N LEU A 130 -18.53 6.49 -8.11
CA LEU A 130 -18.53 5.06 -8.43
C LEU A 130 -19.47 4.29 -7.48
N HIS A 131 -19.28 4.47 -6.18
CA HIS A 131 -20.02 3.68 -5.19
C HIS A 131 -21.50 4.06 -5.13
N ARG A 132 -21.80 5.37 -5.10
CA ARG A 132 -23.17 5.88 -5.04
C ARG A 132 -23.97 5.57 -6.31
N LYS A 133 -23.41 5.82 -7.50
CA LYS A 133 -24.17 5.76 -8.76
C LYS A 133 -24.15 4.39 -9.42
N LEU A 134 -23.12 3.59 -9.19
CA LEU A 134 -22.92 2.34 -9.91
C LEU A 134 -22.94 1.11 -9.00
N VAL A 135 -22.14 1.08 -7.94
CA VAL A 135 -21.95 -0.14 -7.12
C VAL A 135 -23.16 -0.42 -6.23
N LEU A 136 -23.55 0.53 -5.38
CA LEU A 136 -24.65 0.35 -4.43
C LEU A 136 -25.99 -0.01 -5.11
N PRO A 137 -26.43 0.67 -6.19
CA PRO A 137 -27.66 0.29 -6.89
C PRO A 137 -27.61 -1.12 -7.48
N LYS A 138 -26.43 -1.56 -7.96
CA LYS A 138 -26.25 -2.89 -8.54
C LYS A 138 -26.26 -3.98 -7.47
N PHE A 139 -25.68 -3.74 -6.29
CA PHE A 139 -25.82 -4.66 -5.17
C PHE A 139 -27.26 -4.76 -4.69
N PHE A 140 -27.96 -3.63 -4.54
CA PHE A 140 -29.37 -3.66 -4.14
C PHE A 140 -30.22 -4.46 -5.12
N ALA A 141 -30.05 -4.25 -6.43
CA ALA A 141 -30.75 -5.02 -7.46
C ALA A 141 -30.44 -6.53 -7.41
N ALA A 142 -29.17 -6.91 -7.17
CA ALA A 142 -28.73 -8.29 -7.08
C ALA A 142 -29.36 -9.05 -5.89
N THR A 143 -29.72 -8.35 -4.81
CA THR A 143 -30.14 -8.96 -3.54
C THR A 143 -31.59 -8.69 -3.20
N GLN A 144 -32.29 -7.84 -3.96
CA GLN A 144 -33.66 -7.40 -3.70
C GLN A 144 -34.63 -8.57 -3.44
N VAL A 145 -34.53 -9.64 -4.23
CA VAL A 145 -35.41 -10.81 -4.11
C VAL A 145 -35.21 -11.51 -2.76
N LEU A 146 -33.95 -11.73 -2.36
CA LEU A 146 -33.62 -12.35 -1.07
C LEU A 146 -34.08 -11.50 0.10
N LEU A 147 -33.87 -10.18 0.03
CA LEU A 147 -34.23 -9.26 1.12
C LEU A 147 -35.74 -9.11 1.32
N THR A 148 -36.52 -9.19 0.24
CA THR A 148 -37.98 -9.00 0.29
C THR A 148 -38.74 -10.28 0.59
N GLN A 149 -38.29 -11.41 0.04
CA GLN A 149 -39.04 -12.67 0.10
C GLN A 149 -38.44 -13.69 1.08
N GLY A 150 -37.28 -13.37 1.68
CA GLY A 150 -36.52 -14.31 2.48
C GLY A 150 -35.95 -15.47 1.65
N ASP A 151 -35.14 -16.30 2.30
CA ASP A 151 -34.56 -17.47 1.64
C ASP A 151 -35.60 -18.59 1.46
N ASP A 152 -35.43 -19.40 0.41
CA ASP A 152 -36.23 -20.59 0.19
C ASP A 152 -35.71 -21.78 1.02
N ARG A 153 -36.52 -22.86 1.11
CA ARG A 153 -36.17 -24.04 1.92
C ARG A 153 -34.86 -24.71 1.49
N ASP A 154 -34.51 -24.59 0.21
CA ASP A 154 -33.31 -25.18 -0.38
C ASP A 154 -32.12 -24.20 -0.40
N GLY A 155 -32.33 -22.93 -0.01
CA GLY A 155 -31.31 -21.89 0.01
C GLY A 155 -30.81 -21.49 -1.39
N LEU A 156 -31.60 -21.70 -2.43
CA LEU A 156 -31.26 -21.35 -3.81
C LEU A 156 -31.28 -19.83 -4.01
N ARG A 157 -32.17 -19.09 -3.34
CA ARG A 157 -32.26 -17.62 -3.45
C ARG A 157 -31.02 -16.95 -2.87
N SER A 158 -30.55 -17.38 -1.69
CA SER A 158 -29.30 -16.86 -1.12
C SER A 158 -28.09 -17.24 -1.96
N THR A 159 -28.07 -18.43 -2.56
CA THR A 159 -27.01 -18.85 -3.48
C THR A 159 -27.00 -18.00 -4.75
N HIS A 160 -28.16 -17.77 -5.35
CA HIS A 160 -28.31 -16.91 -6.53
C HIS A 160 -27.88 -15.46 -6.23
N ALA A 161 -28.37 -14.88 -5.12
CA ALA A 161 -27.98 -13.53 -4.71
C ALA A 161 -26.46 -13.42 -4.44
N ALA A 162 -25.85 -14.46 -3.84
CA ALA A 162 -24.40 -14.51 -3.66
C ALA A 162 -23.66 -14.44 -4.99
N PHE A 163 -24.09 -15.20 -6.00
CA PHE A 163 -23.49 -15.18 -7.33
C PHE A 163 -23.66 -13.83 -8.02
N GLU A 164 -24.84 -13.21 -7.95
CA GLU A 164 -25.08 -11.89 -8.53
C GLU A 164 -24.21 -10.81 -7.88
N VAL A 165 -24.06 -10.81 -6.55
CA VAL A 165 -23.13 -9.90 -5.84
C VAL A 165 -21.69 -10.10 -6.32
N CYS A 166 -21.25 -11.35 -6.47
CA CYS A 166 -19.91 -11.66 -6.97
C CYS A 166 -19.72 -11.21 -8.43
N GLN A 167 -20.73 -11.38 -9.28
CA GLN A 167 -20.72 -10.86 -10.66
C GLN A 167 -20.57 -9.34 -10.69
N VAL A 168 -21.26 -8.62 -9.80
CA VAL A 168 -21.13 -7.16 -9.68
C VAL A 168 -19.69 -6.76 -9.31
N ILE A 169 -19.07 -7.44 -8.33
CA ILE A 169 -17.66 -7.22 -8.00
C ILE A 169 -16.75 -7.50 -9.20
N CYS A 170 -16.95 -8.62 -9.90
CA CYS A 170 -16.15 -8.97 -11.08
C CYS A 170 -16.23 -7.90 -12.18
N LYS A 171 -17.42 -7.31 -12.37
CA LYS A 171 -17.67 -6.26 -13.37
C LYS A 171 -16.99 -4.93 -13.04
N PHE A 172 -16.91 -4.58 -11.75
CA PHE A 172 -16.32 -3.32 -11.29
C PHE A 172 -14.85 -3.42 -10.89
N ALA A 173 -14.29 -4.63 -10.89
CA ALA A 173 -12.90 -4.93 -10.53
C ALA A 173 -11.88 -3.96 -11.17
N ASP A 174 -11.98 -3.69 -12.47
CA ASP A 174 -11.05 -2.79 -13.15
C ASP A 174 -11.21 -1.33 -12.72
N LEU A 175 -12.42 -0.89 -12.38
CA LEU A 175 -12.66 0.48 -11.87
C LEU A 175 -12.04 0.67 -10.49
N PHE A 176 -12.02 -0.38 -9.64
CA PHE A 176 -11.37 -0.32 -8.33
C PHE A 176 -9.86 -0.08 -8.39
N LYS A 177 -9.20 -0.20 -9.56
CA LYS A 177 -7.80 0.23 -9.71
C LYS A 177 -7.59 1.71 -9.39
N MET A 178 -8.63 2.55 -9.47
CA MET A 178 -8.56 3.97 -9.07
C MET A 178 -8.16 4.18 -7.60
N TYR A 179 -8.36 3.18 -6.74
CA TYR A 179 -7.94 3.23 -5.33
C TYR A 179 -6.41 3.35 -5.18
N SER A 180 -5.63 2.96 -6.20
CA SER A 180 -4.17 3.13 -6.21
C SER A 180 -3.75 4.60 -6.16
N ALA A 181 -4.43 5.47 -6.92
CA ALA A 181 -4.18 6.92 -6.87
C ALA A 181 -4.68 7.53 -5.55
N TYR A 182 -5.79 7.02 -5.01
CA TYR A 182 -6.33 7.50 -3.75
C TYR A 182 -5.46 7.12 -2.55
N SER A 183 -4.85 5.92 -2.52
CA SER A 183 -3.99 5.51 -1.40
C SER A 183 -2.84 6.49 -1.18
N ALA A 184 -2.21 6.97 -2.27
CA ALA A 184 -1.18 8.01 -2.19
C ALA A 184 -1.75 9.36 -1.71
N THR A 185 -2.97 9.70 -2.12
CA THR A 185 -3.66 10.91 -1.64
C THR A 185 -3.91 10.83 -0.14
N CYS A 186 -4.34 9.68 0.39
CA CYS A 186 -4.55 9.45 1.81
C CYS A 186 -3.28 9.67 2.64
N ASP A 187 -2.13 9.16 2.18
CA ASP A 187 -0.84 9.37 2.88
C ASP A 187 -0.45 10.86 2.89
N ASN A 188 -0.54 11.52 1.73
CA ASN A 188 -0.24 12.94 1.59
C ASN A 188 -1.17 13.82 2.44
N ALA A 189 -2.47 13.51 2.44
CA ALA A 189 -3.47 14.21 3.25
C ALA A 189 -3.19 14.02 4.75
N THR A 190 -2.80 12.82 5.17
CA THR A 190 -2.44 12.53 6.56
C THR A 190 -1.20 13.31 6.98
N ALA A 191 -0.13 13.29 6.18
CA ALA A 191 1.08 14.07 6.44
C ALA A 191 0.79 15.58 6.55
N LYS A 192 -0.05 16.10 5.64
CA LYS A 192 -0.47 17.50 5.64
C LYS A 192 -1.34 17.86 6.84
N LEU A 193 -2.24 16.97 7.27
CA LEU A 193 -3.05 17.16 8.47
C LEU A 193 -2.18 17.17 9.74
N THR A 194 -1.15 16.33 9.80
CA THR A 194 -0.14 16.35 10.87
C THR A 194 0.61 17.68 10.87
N GLN A 195 1.02 18.19 9.70
CA GLN A 195 1.65 19.52 9.58
C GLN A 195 0.73 20.64 10.10
N TRP A 196 -0.55 20.63 9.71
CA TRP A 196 -1.55 21.58 10.17
C TRP A 196 -1.76 21.55 11.69
N THR A 197 -1.61 20.37 12.29
CA THR A 197 -1.76 20.17 13.74
C THR A 197 -0.51 20.60 14.53
N ASN A 198 0.68 20.31 14.00
CA ASN A 198 1.96 20.57 14.66
C ASN A 198 2.37 22.04 14.62
N ARG A 199 1.90 22.81 13.63
CA ARG A 199 2.02 24.29 13.54
C ARG A 199 3.46 24.83 13.45
N ALA A 200 4.48 23.99 13.47
CA ALA A 200 5.88 24.38 13.61
C ALA A 200 6.44 25.13 12.38
N ASP A 201 5.92 24.85 11.19
CA ASP A 201 6.49 25.33 9.91
C ASP A 201 5.50 26.13 9.04
N MET A 202 4.42 26.66 9.64
CA MET A 202 3.37 27.39 8.89
C MET A 202 3.45 28.90 9.08
N VAL A 203 3.25 29.65 7.99
CA VAL A 203 3.04 31.10 8.03
C VAL A 203 1.82 31.41 8.92
N ARG A 204 1.91 32.45 9.75
CA ARG A 204 0.86 32.81 10.73
C ARG A 204 -0.53 32.96 10.11
N GLN A 205 -0.61 33.53 8.90
CA GLN A 205 -1.88 33.71 8.18
C GLN A 205 -2.50 32.38 7.76
N ASP A 206 -1.72 31.46 7.19
CA ASP A 206 -2.18 30.12 6.81
C ASP A 206 -2.61 29.30 8.02
N LYS A 207 -1.88 29.43 9.13
CA LYS A 207 -2.25 28.80 10.39
C LYS A 207 -3.63 29.25 10.86
N ASN A 208 -3.91 30.56 10.88
CA ASN A 208 -5.20 31.09 11.30
C ASN A 208 -6.33 30.65 10.36
N ARG A 209 -6.08 30.67 9.05
CA ARG A 209 -7.01 30.22 8.00
C ARG A 209 -7.38 28.75 8.15
N VAL A 210 -6.37 27.87 8.20
CA VAL A 210 -6.56 26.42 8.34
C VAL A 210 -7.24 26.08 9.66
N GLN A 211 -6.89 26.75 10.76
CA GLN A 211 -7.54 26.54 12.04
C GLN A 211 -9.02 26.95 12.01
N ALA A 212 -9.34 28.10 11.41
CA ALA A 212 -10.73 28.54 11.24
C ALA A 212 -11.53 27.57 10.36
N TYR A 213 -10.93 27.05 9.28
CA TYR A 213 -11.54 26.00 8.46
C TYR A 213 -11.83 24.72 9.26
N LEU A 214 -10.84 24.19 9.98
CA LEU A 214 -11.02 22.99 10.80
C LEU A 214 -12.04 23.21 11.93
N ALA A 215 -12.08 24.40 12.52
CA ALA A 215 -13.09 24.76 13.51
C ALA A 215 -14.50 24.81 12.89
N LYS A 216 -14.65 25.39 11.69
CA LYS A 216 -15.91 25.41 10.93
C LYS A 216 -16.41 23.99 10.66
N CYS A 217 -15.51 23.07 10.25
CA CYS A 217 -15.87 21.67 10.02
C CYS A 217 -16.34 20.98 11.30
N LYS A 218 -15.65 21.22 12.43
CA LYS A 218 -15.98 20.64 13.75
C LYS A 218 -17.35 21.03 14.29
N VAL A 219 -17.87 22.18 13.90
CA VAL A 219 -19.18 22.67 14.34
C VAL A 219 -20.34 21.94 13.65
N ASN A 220 -20.08 21.23 12.54
CA ASN A 220 -21.11 20.44 11.89
C ASN A 220 -21.62 19.31 12.83
N LYS A 221 -22.94 19.21 13.02
CA LYS A 221 -23.57 18.24 13.93
C LYS A 221 -23.18 16.78 13.64
N LYS A 222 -22.84 16.47 12.39
CA LYS A 222 -22.40 15.14 11.95
C LYS A 222 -20.91 14.83 12.24
N HIS A 223 -20.13 15.84 12.63
CA HIS A 223 -18.67 15.72 12.81
C HIS A 223 -18.25 14.95 14.08
N SER A 224 -19.14 14.72 15.05
CA SER A 224 -18.77 14.06 16.31
C SER A 224 -18.54 12.54 16.17
N GLN A 225 -18.98 11.91 15.09
CA GLN A 225 -18.88 10.45 14.91
C GLN A 225 -17.51 10.00 14.40
N ILE A 226 -16.87 10.77 13.50
CA ILE A 226 -15.60 10.42 12.85
C ILE A 226 -14.81 11.72 12.58
N ASN A 227 -13.50 11.72 12.87
CA ASN A 227 -12.62 12.85 12.56
C ASN A 227 -12.08 12.79 11.11
N MET A 228 -11.45 13.86 10.62
CA MET A 228 -10.89 13.93 9.25
C MET A 228 -10.02 12.72 8.89
N THR A 229 -9.14 12.29 9.80
CA THR A 229 -8.26 11.13 9.58
C THR A 229 -9.08 9.86 9.39
N GLY A 230 -10.12 9.66 10.18
CA GLY A 230 -11.03 8.53 10.05
C GLY A 230 -11.74 8.51 8.69
N TYR A 231 -12.22 9.67 8.22
CA TYR A 231 -12.86 9.77 6.90
C TYR A 231 -11.90 9.47 5.74
N LEU A 232 -10.66 9.99 5.80
CA LEU A 232 -9.62 9.74 4.79
C LEU A 232 -9.29 8.25 4.63
N LEU A 233 -9.44 7.46 5.70
CA LEU A 233 -9.15 6.03 5.68
C LEU A 233 -10.27 5.16 5.10
N LEU A 234 -11.50 5.68 4.98
CA LEU A 234 -12.66 4.87 4.57
C LEU A 234 -12.42 4.14 3.23
N PRO A 235 -11.95 4.80 2.15
CA PRO A 235 -11.74 4.10 0.89
C PRO A 235 -10.61 3.07 0.96
N VAL A 236 -9.52 3.36 1.65
CA VAL A 236 -8.40 2.41 1.82
C VAL A 236 -8.87 1.11 2.48
N GLN A 237 -9.87 1.19 3.36
CA GLN A 237 -10.45 0.04 4.07
C GLN A 237 -11.54 -0.71 3.27
N ARG A 238 -12.15 -0.10 2.24
CA ARG A 238 -13.33 -0.71 1.59
C ARG A 238 -13.00 -1.99 0.84
N LEU A 239 -11.92 -1.99 0.04
CA LEU A 239 -11.54 -3.16 -0.76
C LEU A 239 -11.13 -4.36 0.10
N THR A 240 -10.51 -4.10 1.26
CA THR A 240 -10.17 -5.17 2.22
C THR A 240 -11.42 -5.75 2.87
N ARG A 241 -12.44 -4.91 3.14
CA ARG A 241 -13.74 -5.38 3.62
C ARG A 241 -14.47 -6.24 2.61
N TYR A 242 -14.46 -5.89 1.31
CA TYR A 242 -15.02 -6.77 0.27
C TYR A 242 -14.37 -8.14 0.26
N LYS A 243 -13.04 -8.20 0.33
CA LYS A 243 -12.31 -9.48 0.41
C LYS A 243 -12.79 -10.32 1.59
N MET A 244 -12.87 -9.74 2.78
CA MET A 244 -13.30 -10.46 3.99
C MET A 244 -14.73 -11.00 3.88
N LEU A 245 -15.66 -10.20 3.34
CA LEU A 245 -17.05 -10.61 3.15
C LEU A 245 -17.16 -11.72 2.10
N LEU A 246 -16.39 -11.64 1.01
CA LEU A 246 -16.34 -12.69 -0.01
C LEU A 246 -15.76 -14.01 0.55
N GLU A 247 -14.72 -13.94 1.40
CA GLU A 247 -14.15 -15.12 2.08
C GLU A 247 -15.16 -15.75 3.05
N GLN A 248 -16.00 -14.94 3.70
CA GLN A 248 -17.11 -15.44 4.51
C GLN A 248 -18.20 -16.07 3.64
N LEU A 249 -18.54 -15.45 2.52
CA LEU A 249 -19.55 -15.94 1.59
C LEU A 249 -19.15 -17.28 0.97
N GLU A 250 -17.87 -17.46 0.65
CA GLU A 250 -17.29 -18.72 0.17
C GLU A 250 -17.49 -19.87 1.18
N LYS A 251 -17.28 -19.62 2.48
CA LYS A 251 -17.47 -20.65 3.53
C LYS A 251 -18.91 -21.18 3.61
N TYR A 252 -19.89 -20.31 3.34
CA TYR A 252 -21.31 -20.66 3.43
C TYR A 252 -21.91 -21.09 2.09
N THR A 253 -21.19 -20.98 0.97
CA THR A 253 -21.68 -21.35 -0.35
C THR A 253 -21.06 -22.68 -0.80
N PRO A 254 -21.87 -23.66 -1.22
CA PRO A 254 -21.32 -24.90 -1.76
C PRO A 254 -20.52 -24.62 -3.04
N ALA A 255 -19.48 -25.42 -3.27
CA ALA A 255 -18.69 -25.33 -4.49
C ALA A 255 -19.59 -25.52 -5.72
N PRO A 256 -19.36 -24.73 -6.79
CA PRO A 256 -20.13 -24.85 -8.02
C PRO A 256 -19.98 -26.26 -8.61
N PRO A 257 -21.07 -26.84 -9.17
CA PRO A 257 -20.98 -28.10 -9.91
C PRO A 257 -19.90 -28.06 -10.99
N THR A 258 -19.26 -29.20 -11.25
CA THR A 258 -18.24 -29.35 -12.29
C THR A 258 -18.77 -28.83 -13.64
N GLY A 259 -18.03 -27.91 -14.26
CA GLY A 259 -18.41 -27.28 -15.54
C GLY A 259 -19.24 -26.00 -15.41
N THR A 260 -19.60 -25.57 -14.20
CA THR A 260 -20.22 -24.26 -13.96
C THR A 260 -19.19 -23.23 -13.50
N ARG A 261 -19.45 -21.96 -13.79
CA ARG A 261 -18.50 -20.86 -13.51
C ARG A 261 -18.50 -20.54 -12.01
N ASP A 262 -17.30 -20.49 -11.43
CA ASP A 262 -17.11 -20.10 -10.04
C ASP A 262 -17.01 -18.58 -9.89
N TYR A 263 -18.16 -17.92 -9.74
CA TYR A 263 -18.20 -16.48 -9.53
C TYR A 263 -17.59 -16.05 -8.20
N ILE A 264 -17.66 -16.88 -7.15
CA ILE A 264 -17.13 -16.54 -5.82
C ILE A 264 -15.61 -16.57 -5.87
N GLY A 265 -15.03 -17.67 -6.37
CA GLY A 265 -13.59 -17.80 -6.56
C GLY A 265 -13.04 -16.72 -7.49
N GLU A 266 -13.76 -16.39 -8.58
CA GLU A 266 -13.35 -15.33 -9.49
C GLU A 266 -13.38 -13.94 -8.83
N ALA A 267 -14.43 -13.61 -8.06
CA ALA A 267 -14.51 -12.34 -7.35
C ALA A 267 -13.40 -12.19 -6.29
N LEU A 268 -13.11 -13.27 -5.56
CA LEU A 268 -12.00 -13.35 -4.60
C LEU A 268 -10.63 -13.16 -5.25
N ALA A 269 -10.40 -13.79 -6.40
CA ALA A 269 -9.17 -13.64 -7.17
C ALA A 269 -9.01 -12.20 -7.66
N ARG A 270 -10.08 -11.59 -8.21
CA ARG A 270 -10.07 -10.21 -8.70
C ARG A 270 -9.81 -9.19 -7.60
N ILE A 271 -10.53 -9.26 -6.47
CA ILE A 271 -10.32 -8.32 -5.35
C ILE A 271 -8.92 -8.47 -4.76
N SER A 272 -8.40 -9.70 -4.66
CA SER A 272 -7.04 -9.94 -4.18
C SER A 272 -5.99 -9.38 -5.14
N ALA A 273 -6.19 -9.53 -6.45
CA ALA A 273 -5.30 -8.95 -7.46
C ALA A 273 -5.30 -7.41 -7.40
N ILE A 274 -6.45 -6.77 -7.17
CA ILE A 274 -6.55 -5.31 -7.02
C ILE A 274 -5.82 -4.84 -5.75
N LEU A 275 -5.97 -5.55 -4.63
CA LEU A 275 -5.27 -5.20 -3.39
C LEU A 275 -3.74 -5.27 -3.56
N VAL A 276 -3.25 -6.31 -4.25
CA VAL A 276 -1.83 -6.42 -4.61
C VAL A 276 -1.41 -5.26 -5.52
N TYR A 277 -2.21 -4.96 -6.55
CA TYR A 277 -1.94 -3.86 -7.48
C TYR A 277 -1.87 -2.49 -6.78
N VAL A 278 -2.81 -2.17 -5.88
CA VAL A 278 -2.80 -0.92 -5.10
C VAL A 278 -1.55 -0.82 -4.24
N ASN A 279 -1.14 -1.93 -3.62
CA ASN A 279 0.05 -1.99 -2.79
C ASN A 279 1.34 -1.84 -3.63
N ASP A 280 1.43 -2.51 -4.76
CA ASP A 280 2.57 -2.41 -5.68
C ASP A 280 2.69 -0.99 -6.26
N TYR A 281 1.57 -0.37 -6.63
CA TYR A 281 1.55 1.04 -7.08
C TYR A 281 2.10 1.99 -6.01
N LYS A 282 1.71 1.79 -4.74
CA LYS A 282 2.26 2.57 -3.62
C LYS A 282 3.77 2.36 -3.48
N ARG A 283 4.22 1.10 -3.53
CA ARG A 283 5.66 0.78 -3.48
C ARG A 283 6.44 1.45 -4.61
N ASP A 284 5.88 1.49 -5.82
CA ASP A 284 6.51 2.11 -6.99
C ASP A 284 6.59 3.64 -6.85
N LEU A 285 5.53 4.27 -6.31
CA LEU A 285 5.54 5.70 -5.99
C LEU A 285 6.59 6.05 -4.94
N ASP A 286 6.67 5.24 -3.86
CA ASP A 286 7.67 5.43 -2.81
C ASP A 286 9.08 5.26 -3.38
N ALA A 287 9.33 4.20 -4.14
CA ALA A 287 10.60 3.96 -4.83
C ALA A 287 10.99 5.13 -5.74
N ARG A 288 10.04 5.68 -6.50
CA ARG A 288 10.26 6.84 -7.37
C ARG A 288 10.55 8.11 -6.58
N SER A 289 9.79 8.38 -5.51
CA SER A 289 10.01 9.52 -4.62
C SER A 289 11.42 9.49 -4.03
N ARG A 290 11.86 8.30 -3.59
CA ARG A 290 13.20 8.06 -3.06
C ARG A 290 14.28 8.25 -4.12
N LEU A 291 14.03 7.85 -5.37
CA LEU A 291 14.94 8.08 -6.49
C LEU A 291 15.10 9.57 -6.82
N CYS A 292 14.00 10.34 -6.79
CA CYS A 292 14.05 11.81 -6.94
C CYS A 292 14.86 12.45 -5.80
N HIS A 293 14.64 12.02 -4.56
CA HIS A 293 15.42 12.49 -3.42
C HIS A 293 16.93 12.28 -3.65
N TRP A 294 17.35 11.09 -4.09
CA TRP A 294 18.76 10.87 -4.43
C TRP A 294 19.27 11.72 -5.57
N ALA A 295 18.47 11.90 -6.63
CA ALA A 295 18.87 12.75 -7.75
C ALA A 295 19.12 14.21 -7.33
N ASP A 296 18.35 14.74 -6.38
CA ASP A 296 18.55 16.07 -5.82
C ASP A 296 19.81 16.16 -4.95
N GLN A 297 20.12 15.08 -4.22
CA GLN A 297 21.27 15.02 -3.32
C GLN A 297 22.60 14.82 -4.06
N ILE A 298 22.64 14.19 -5.24
CA ILE A 298 23.89 13.88 -5.94
C ILE A 298 24.40 15.10 -6.74
N SER A 299 25.67 15.43 -6.56
CA SER A 299 26.31 16.65 -7.11
C SER A 299 26.66 16.54 -8.59
N SER A 300 27.12 15.37 -9.02
CA SER A 300 27.57 15.12 -10.38
C SER A 300 26.50 14.37 -11.17
N VAL A 301 26.28 14.83 -12.40
CA VAL A 301 25.46 14.10 -13.37
C VAL A 301 26.28 12.87 -13.79
N GLY A 302 25.86 11.69 -13.34
CA GLY A 302 26.41 10.43 -13.81
C GLY A 302 26.20 10.24 -15.33
N PRO A 303 26.64 9.11 -15.90
CA PRO A 303 26.53 8.86 -17.35
C PRO A 303 25.07 8.81 -17.86
N SER A 304 24.09 8.72 -16.96
CA SER A 304 22.66 8.72 -17.25
C SER A 304 21.92 9.37 -16.08
N PRO A 305 20.88 10.20 -16.32
CA PRO A 305 20.06 10.76 -15.25
C PRO A 305 19.47 9.67 -14.37
N LEU A 306 19.56 9.79 -13.05
CA LEU A 306 19.09 8.76 -12.12
C LEU A 306 17.58 8.53 -12.24
N VAL A 307 16.78 9.60 -12.42
CA VAL A 307 15.33 9.50 -12.60
C VAL A 307 14.98 9.29 -14.07
N GLN A 308 14.46 8.11 -14.41
CA GLN A 308 13.95 7.76 -15.74
C GLN A 308 12.60 7.05 -15.63
N PRO A 309 11.72 7.10 -16.66
CA PRO A 309 10.40 6.44 -16.60
C PRO A 309 10.47 4.94 -16.32
N HIS A 310 11.49 4.25 -16.82
CA HIS A 310 11.68 2.81 -16.69
C HIS A 310 12.61 2.40 -15.53
N ARG A 311 13.12 3.36 -14.74
CA ARG A 311 14.03 3.06 -13.64
C ARG A 311 13.30 3.10 -12.31
N THR A 312 13.31 1.98 -11.60
CA THR A 312 12.76 1.84 -10.25
C THR A 312 13.88 1.56 -9.25
N LEU A 313 13.74 2.12 -8.05
CA LEU A 313 14.64 1.85 -6.93
C LEU A 313 14.28 0.49 -6.32
N ILE A 314 15.26 -0.40 -6.20
CA ILE A 314 15.07 -1.75 -5.67
C ILE A 314 15.56 -1.83 -4.23
N ARG A 315 16.74 -1.28 -3.96
CA ARG A 315 17.36 -1.31 -2.64
C ARG A 315 18.30 -0.16 -2.46
N GLU A 316 18.46 0.29 -1.22
CA GLU A 316 19.58 1.12 -0.82
C GLU A 316 20.14 0.71 0.54
N GLY A 317 21.31 1.23 0.86
CA GLY A 317 21.87 1.11 2.21
C GLY A 317 23.35 1.44 2.27
N PRO A 318 23.87 1.64 3.48
CA PRO A 318 25.30 1.86 3.68
C PRO A 318 26.08 0.60 3.33
N VAL A 319 27.19 0.80 2.62
CA VAL A 319 28.17 -0.25 2.32
C VAL A 319 29.57 0.34 2.42
N ASN A 320 30.51 -0.44 2.93
CA ASN A 320 31.92 -0.08 2.85
C ASN A 320 32.50 -0.60 1.52
N PHE A 321 32.85 0.31 0.62
CA PHE A 321 33.49 -0.05 -0.64
C PHE A 321 34.98 -0.34 -0.38
N ILE A 322 35.31 -1.63 -0.28
CA ILE A 322 36.65 -2.08 0.13
C ILE A 322 37.64 -1.88 -1.01
N ALA A 323 37.33 -2.43 -2.20
CA ALA A 323 38.28 -2.45 -3.30
C ALA A 323 37.63 -2.69 -4.66
N ARG A 324 38.34 -2.26 -5.70
CA ARG A 324 38.06 -2.50 -7.12
C ARG A 324 39.33 -2.97 -7.81
N GLY A 325 39.32 -4.12 -8.46
CA GLY A 325 40.54 -4.67 -9.09
C GLY A 325 40.29 -5.77 -10.11
N ALA A 326 41.21 -5.93 -11.06
CA ALA A 326 41.14 -6.99 -12.06
C ALA A 326 41.33 -8.37 -11.41
N LEU A 327 40.54 -9.36 -11.83
CA LEU A 327 40.73 -10.74 -11.39
C LEU A 327 42.13 -11.24 -11.82
N PRO A 328 42.87 -11.97 -10.96
CA PRO A 328 43.91 -12.85 -11.46
C PRO A 328 43.21 -13.93 -12.30
N GLN A 329 43.32 -13.84 -13.63
CA GLN A 329 42.86 -14.91 -14.50
C GLN A 329 43.67 -16.17 -14.19
N ASN A 330 43.05 -17.15 -13.54
CA ASN A 330 43.61 -18.50 -13.47
C ASN A 330 43.55 -19.14 -14.86
N THR A 331 44.57 -18.91 -15.68
CA THR A 331 44.83 -19.72 -16.87
C THR A 331 45.35 -21.08 -16.44
N SER A 332 44.44 -22.02 -16.19
CA SER A 332 44.78 -23.45 -16.30
C SER A 332 44.81 -23.82 -17.79
N ARG A 333 45.91 -23.50 -18.46
CA ARG A 333 46.36 -24.19 -19.67
C ARG A 333 47.86 -24.38 -19.60
N THR A 334 48.22 -25.66 -19.69
CA THR A 334 49.55 -26.22 -19.64
C THR A 334 50.49 -25.66 -20.71
N LEU A 335 51.78 -25.65 -20.35
CA LEU A 335 53.00 -25.67 -21.18
C LEU A 335 53.78 -24.36 -21.42
N LYS A 336 55.00 -24.41 -20.87
CA LYS A 336 56.30 -23.92 -21.36
C LYS A 336 56.60 -22.42 -21.24
N HIS A 337 57.50 -22.14 -20.29
CA HIS A 337 58.60 -21.17 -20.34
C HIS A 337 58.42 -20.01 -21.33
N ARG A 338 58.03 -18.85 -20.80
CA ARG A 338 58.43 -17.55 -21.32
C ARG A 338 58.32 -16.51 -20.21
N HIS A 339 59.38 -15.72 -20.07
CA HIS A 339 59.46 -14.54 -19.21
C HIS A 339 58.18 -13.70 -19.40
N VAL A 340 57.38 -13.56 -18.35
CA VAL A 340 56.29 -12.59 -18.30
C VAL A 340 56.60 -11.64 -17.16
N ASP A 341 56.72 -10.38 -17.55
CA ASP A 341 56.88 -9.21 -16.71
C ASP A 341 55.87 -9.23 -15.54
N GLU A 342 56.37 -9.20 -14.29
CA GLU A 342 55.58 -9.03 -13.07
C GLU A 342 55.08 -7.59 -12.94
N SER A 343 54.27 -7.15 -13.90
CA SER A 343 53.54 -5.89 -13.80
C SER A 343 52.30 -6.11 -12.94
N LYS A 344 52.47 -5.88 -11.64
CA LYS A 344 51.44 -5.71 -10.59
C LYS A 344 50.08 -5.24 -11.15
N ARG A 345 49.11 -6.15 -11.27
CA ARG A 345 47.69 -5.76 -11.38
C ARG A 345 47.22 -5.42 -9.97
N SER A 346 47.47 -4.17 -9.55
CA SER A 346 47.12 -3.70 -8.21
C SER A 346 45.60 -3.65 -8.04
N ILE A 347 45.08 -4.41 -7.09
CA ILE A 347 43.76 -4.16 -6.51
C ILE A 347 43.80 -2.76 -5.92
N GLY A 348 43.00 -1.84 -6.45
CA GLY A 348 42.88 -0.51 -5.88
C GLY A 348 42.06 -0.60 -4.59
N THR A 349 42.72 -0.51 -3.45
CA THR A 349 42.05 -0.39 -2.15
C THR A 349 41.35 0.96 -2.10
N VAL A 350 40.02 0.96 -2.02
CA VAL A 350 39.20 2.17 -1.90
C VAL A 350 38.93 2.46 -0.42
N ASN A 351 38.53 1.42 0.32
CA ASN A 351 38.12 1.44 1.73
C ASN A 351 37.34 2.71 2.14
N LYS A 352 36.20 2.93 1.48
CA LYS A 352 35.37 4.13 1.66
C LYS A 352 33.94 3.74 2.00
N MET A 353 33.43 4.31 3.10
CA MET A 353 32.00 4.22 3.42
C MET A 353 31.17 4.96 2.36
N CYS A 354 30.23 4.25 1.77
CA CYS A 354 29.38 4.73 0.69
C CYS A 354 27.91 4.41 0.98
N MET A 355 27.02 5.12 0.31
CA MET A 355 25.64 4.72 0.15
C MET A 355 25.46 4.04 -1.20
N ALA A 356 25.03 2.79 -1.18
CA ALA A 356 24.67 2.05 -2.38
C ALA A 356 23.19 2.28 -2.72
N ILE A 357 22.92 2.56 -3.98
CA ILE A 357 21.58 2.77 -4.54
C ILE A 357 21.44 1.83 -5.73
N LEU A 358 20.69 0.74 -5.55
CA LEU A 358 20.44 -0.26 -6.59
C LEU A 358 19.10 0.00 -7.27
N CYS A 359 19.19 0.24 -8.56
CA CYS A 359 18.09 0.34 -9.49
C CYS A 359 17.99 -0.93 -10.35
N GLN A 360 16.93 -1.02 -11.16
CA GLN A 360 16.72 -2.14 -12.07
C GLN A 360 17.86 -2.37 -13.09
N ASP A 361 18.54 -1.31 -13.52
CA ASP A 361 19.59 -1.33 -14.56
C ASP A 361 20.96 -0.83 -14.08
N LEU A 362 21.03 -0.15 -12.92
CA LEU A 362 22.25 0.46 -12.38
C LEU A 362 22.44 0.18 -10.89
N LEU A 363 23.69 -0.02 -10.47
CA LEU A 363 24.14 0.16 -9.09
C LEU A 363 24.95 1.44 -9.01
N VAL A 364 24.51 2.37 -8.17
CA VAL A 364 25.15 3.67 -7.95
C VAL A 364 25.75 3.70 -6.56
N LEU A 365 27.04 4.05 -6.45
CA LEU A 365 27.73 4.25 -5.18
C LEU A 365 27.99 5.74 -5.00
N VAL A 366 27.53 6.31 -3.88
CA VAL A 366 27.76 7.72 -3.52
C VAL A 366 28.45 7.82 -2.18
N ASP A 367 29.17 8.91 -1.96
CA ASP A 367 29.85 9.16 -0.69
C ASP A 367 28.86 9.20 0.49
N ASN A 368 29.32 8.84 1.69
CA ASN A 368 28.45 8.75 2.87
C ASN A 368 27.95 10.13 3.33
N VAL A 369 26.65 10.19 3.63
CA VAL A 369 25.91 11.33 4.20
C VAL A 369 26.54 11.85 5.50
N ALA A 370 27.25 11.01 6.25
CA ALA A 370 27.87 11.38 7.52
C ALA A 370 29.02 12.40 7.42
N ASN A 371 29.66 12.54 6.25
CA ASN A 371 30.89 13.34 6.11
C ASN A 371 30.70 14.76 5.55
N LYS A 372 29.47 15.21 5.24
CA LYS A 372 29.24 16.58 4.74
C LYS A 372 28.17 17.33 5.51
N GLN A 373 28.59 18.42 6.16
CA GLN A 373 27.69 19.53 6.51
C GLN A 373 27.29 20.25 5.21
N LYS A 374 26.00 20.17 4.82
CA LYS A 374 25.35 21.03 3.80
C LYS A 374 25.95 20.99 2.37
N GLY A 375 26.34 19.84 1.83
CA GLY A 375 26.77 19.72 0.44
C GLY A 375 26.16 18.52 -0.28
N LYS A 376 25.97 18.62 -1.60
CA LYS A 376 25.56 17.49 -2.45
C LYS A 376 26.58 16.34 -2.36
N LEU A 377 26.09 15.10 -2.41
CA LEU A 377 26.88 13.87 -2.36
C LEU A 377 27.68 13.67 -3.63
N GLU A 378 28.89 13.16 -3.48
CA GLU A 378 29.78 12.89 -4.61
C GLU A 378 29.54 11.48 -5.13
N LEU A 379 29.45 11.34 -6.45
CA LEU A 379 29.34 10.05 -7.13
C LEU A 379 30.68 9.33 -7.07
N VAL A 380 30.72 8.14 -6.47
CA VAL A 380 31.93 7.32 -6.33
C VAL A 380 32.09 6.38 -7.51
N ASP A 381 31.04 5.63 -7.85
CA ASP A 381 31.04 4.75 -9.02
C ASP A 381 29.61 4.45 -9.52
N VAL A 382 29.48 4.06 -10.78
CA VAL A 382 28.22 3.61 -11.40
C VAL A 382 28.47 2.35 -12.20
N VAL A 383 27.78 1.27 -11.85
CA VAL A 383 27.92 -0.03 -12.50
C VAL A 383 26.61 -0.41 -13.15
N ARG A 384 26.61 -0.72 -14.46
CA ARG A 384 25.42 -1.25 -15.14
C ARG A 384 25.23 -2.71 -14.79
N LEU A 385 24.00 -3.09 -14.47
CA LEU A 385 23.68 -4.48 -14.16
C LEU A 385 23.85 -5.40 -15.37
N SER A 386 23.69 -4.89 -16.60
CA SER A 386 23.97 -5.66 -17.82
C SER A 386 25.43 -6.07 -17.98
N ALA A 387 26.34 -5.39 -17.29
CA ALA A 387 27.76 -5.73 -17.26
C ALA A 387 28.15 -6.53 -16.01
N MET A 388 27.23 -6.76 -15.06
CA MET A 388 27.50 -7.50 -13.84
C MET A 388 27.36 -9.01 -14.05
N GLY A 389 28.35 -9.76 -13.57
CA GLY A 389 28.25 -11.19 -13.30
C GLY A 389 27.44 -11.49 -12.04
N LYS A 390 27.29 -12.78 -11.72
CA LYS A 390 26.53 -13.25 -10.56
C LYS A 390 27.18 -12.75 -9.25
N ALA A 391 26.39 -12.05 -8.43
CA ALA A 391 26.82 -11.62 -7.11
C ALA A 391 26.82 -12.80 -6.13
N ARG A 392 27.74 -12.78 -5.15
CA ARG A 392 27.85 -13.76 -4.07
C ARG A 392 28.32 -13.11 -2.77
N VAL A 393 28.04 -13.76 -1.64
CA VAL A 393 28.57 -13.36 -0.34
C VAL A 393 29.86 -14.12 -0.10
N GLU A 394 30.94 -13.39 0.18
CA GLU A 394 32.24 -13.91 0.62
C GLU A 394 32.53 -13.37 2.03
N TRP A 395 33.35 -14.09 2.79
CA TRP A 395 33.81 -13.67 4.13
C TRP A 395 32.67 -13.23 5.09
N GLY A 396 31.51 -13.87 4.98
CA GLY A 396 30.35 -13.63 5.86
C GLY A 396 29.50 -12.41 5.48
N ASN A 397 30.10 -11.24 5.29
CA ASN A 397 29.36 -9.98 5.04
C ASN A 397 29.84 -9.16 3.84
N VAL A 398 30.68 -9.73 2.97
CA VAL A 398 31.20 -9.03 1.78
C VAL A 398 30.47 -9.49 0.53
N VAL A 399 29.78 -8.57 -0.12
CA VAL A 399 29.16 -8.76 -1.42
C VAL A 399 30.24 -8.62 -2.50
N VAL A 400 30.43 -9.68 -3.29
CA VAL A 400 31.40 -9.73 -4.38
C VAL A 400 30.68 -9.97 -5.70
N PHE A 401 30.96 -9.13 -6.68
CA PHE A 401 30.50 -9.28 -8.06
C PHE A 401 31.56 -8.78 -9.04
N GLU A 402 31.51 -9.27 -10.27
CA GLU A 402 32.39 -8.88 -11.36
C GLU A 402 31.63 -7.97 -12.31
N ALA A 403 32.21 -6.85 -12.73
CA ALA A 403 31.66 -5.99 -13.76
C ALA A 403 32.77 -5.35 -14.58
N TYR A 404 32.60 -5.31 -15.91
CA TYR A 404 33.60 -4.77 -16.84
C TYR A 404 35.02 -5.36 -16.63
N ASP A 405 35.12 -6.68 -16.43
CA ASP A 405 36.37 -7.41 -16.11
C ASP A 405 37.06 -7.00 -14.79
N VAL A 406 36.31 -6.37 -13.89
CA VAL A 406 36.78 -5.90 -12.59
C VAL A 406 35.91 -6.44 -11.46
N SER A 407 36.54 -6.94 -10.40
CA SER A 407 35.86 -7.40 -9.19
C SER A 407 35.62 -6.24 -8.23
N TYR A 408 34.40 -6.19 -7.71
CA TYR A 408 33.95 -5.24 -6.70
C TYR A 408 33.77 -5.97 -5.36
N TYR A 409 34.23 -5.32 -4.30
CA TYR A 409 34.14 -5.82 -2.93
C TYR A 409 33.42 -4.81 -2.05
N LEU A 410 32.15 -5.10 -1.71
CA LEU A 410 31.31 -4.24 -0.88
C LEU A 410 30.99 -4.94 0.44
N GLN A 411 31.47 -4.41 1.57
CA GLN A 411 31.14 -4.95 2.88
C GLN A 411 29.85 -4.32 3.42
N ALA A 412 28.91 -5.17 3.82
CA ALA A 412 27.72 -4.79 4.57
C ALA A 412 27.92 -5.00 6.07
N ASP A 413 27.04 -4.44 6.90
CA ASP A 413 27.17 -4.56 8.36
C ASP A 413 27.07 -6.01 8.85
N ASP A 414 26.17 -6.80 8.25
CA ASP A 414 25.91 -8.20 8.63
C ASP A 414 25.64 -9.10 7.41
N GLN A 415 25.76 -10.41 7.62
CA GLN A 415 25.55 -11.45 6.63
C GLN A 415 24.13 -11.43 6.04
N GLU A 416 23.10 -11.18 6.84
CA GLU A 416 21.72 -11.07 6.34
C GLU A 416 21.56 -9.91 5.35
N ILE A 417 22.20 -8.77 5.65
CA ILE A 417 22.17 -7.59 4.79
C ILE A 417 22.93 -7.88 3.50
N ALA A 418 24.11 -8.51 3.58
CA ALA A 418 24.89 -8.92 2.43
C ALA A 418 24.12 -9.90 1.53
N GLN A 419 23.47 -10.90 2.11
CA GLN A 419 22.65 -11.86 1.36
C GLN A 419 21.50 -11.16 0.64
N GLY A 420 20.81 -10.24 1.32
CA GLY A 420 19.74 -9.49 0.68
C GLY A 420 20.22 -8.58 -0.47
N TRP A 421 21.46 -8.07 -0.42
CA TRP A 421 22.06 -7.35 -1.55
C TRP A 421 22.33 -8.28 -2.73
N VAL A 422 22.91 -9.46 -2.46
CA VAL A 422 23.16 -10.49 -3.48
C VAL A 422 21.87 -10.93 -4.16
N ASP A 423 20.81 -11.19 -3.38
CA ASP A 423 19.51 -11.58 -3.91
C ASP A 423 18.89 -10.48 -4.78
N ALA A 424 18.98 -9.22 -4.34
CA ALA A 424 18.50 -8.08 -5.10
C ALA A 424 19.25 -7.91 -6.44
N ILE A 425 20.59 -7.97 -6.42
CA ILE A 425 21.42 -7.84 -7.64
C ILE A 425 21.13 -9.00 -8.60
N ASN A 426 21.12 -10.24 -8.10
CA ASN A 426 20.89 -11.43 -8.92
C ASN A 426 19.46 -11.53 -9.47
N LYS A 427 18.46 -11.00 -8.75
CA LYS A 427 17.10 -10.92 -9.26
C LYS A 427 16.98 -9.88 -10.37
N SER A 428 17.69 -8.76 -10.24
CA SER A 428 17.62 -7.64 -11.18
C SER A 428 18.40 -7.91 -12.48
N THR A 429 19.46 -8.71 -12.43
CA THR A 429 20.24 -9.14 -13.61
C THR A 429 19.55 -10.22 -14.46
N ARG A 430 18.53 -10.90 -13.91
CA ARG A 430 17.73 -11.93 -14.62
C ARG A 430 16.46 -11.38 -15.26
N SER A 431 16.06 -10.17 -14.86
CA SER A 431 14.97 -9.39 -15.44
C SER A 431 15.43 -8.71 -16.71
#